data_AF-A0AAW4VIZ1-F1
#
_entry.id   AF-A0AAW4VIZ1-F1
#
_cell.length_a   1.000
_cell.length_b   1.000
_cell.length_c   1.000
_cell.angle_alpha   90.00
_cell.angle_beta   90.00
_cell.angle_gamma   90.00
#
_symmetry.space_group_name_H-M   'P 1'
#
loop_
_entity.id
_entity.type
_entity.pdbx_description
1 polymer ?
#
loop_
_entity_poly.entity_id
_entity_poly.type
_entity_poly.pdbx_seq_one_letter_code
_entity_poly.pdbx_strand_id
1 'polypeptide(L)'
;MIGFYSYTVILTYLSLVFAMVGIHLSVIGIYQWSFICLMMCGICDTFDGMVARSKKNRTEEEKKFGIQIDSLCDLISFGVFPAILGYNLGLSSVGWLAIEILYVLAAVIRLAYFNVTEETRQQQTTEKRKYYQGLPVTTSAFILPFAFALRYVIFGLDYLYGTLMLITGILFVVDFKVPKLKGKGLIALGVLVVVELVQILCFS
;
A
#
# COMPACT_ATOMS: atom_id res chain seq x y z
N MET A 1 3.20 26.39 -13.05
CA MET A 1 3.84 25.08 -12.69
C MET A 1 3.18 24.00 -13.52
N ILE A 2 3.85 22.88 -13.78
CA ILE A 2 3.26 21.72 -14.49
C ILE A 2 2.61 20.81 -13.45
N GLY A 3 1.42 20.26 -13.75
CA GLY A 3 0.66 19.38 -12.85
C GLY A 3 -0.43 20.08 -12.04
N PHE A 4 -1.29 19.29 -11.39
CA PHE A 4 -2.42 19.79 -10.60
C PHE A 4 -2.14 19.72 -9.10
N TYR A 5 -2.41 20.82 -8.39
CA TYR A 5 -2.09 21.01 -6.97
C TYR A 5 -3.36 21.21 -6.11
N SER A 6 -4.46 20.54 -6.48
CA SER A 6 -5.71 20.61 -5.72
C SER A 6 -5.61 19.80 -4.42
N TYR A 7 -6.40 20.16 -3.40
CA TYR A 7 -6.42 19.44 -2.12
C TYR A 7 -6.75 17.94 -2.26
N THR A 8 -7.37 17.55 -3.37
CA THR A 8 -7.72 16.18 -3.74
C THR A 8 -6.53 15.27 -4.09
N VAL A 9 -5.30 15.77 -4.10
CA VAL A 9 -4.06 14.96 -4.27
C VAL A 9 -3.04 15.15 -3.13
N ILE A 10 -3.36 15.98 -2.12
CA ILE A 10 -2.43 16.24 -0.99
C ILE A 10 -2.20 14.97 -0.15
N LEU A 11 -3.22 14.14 0.04
CA LEU A 11 -3.08 12.88 0.78
C LEU A 11 -2.27 11.83 0.00
N THR A 12 -2.44 11.75 -1.32
CA THR A 12 -1.59 10.95 -2.22
C THR A 12 -0.11 11.35 -2.10
N TYR A 13 0.19 12.66 -2.15
CA TYR A 13 1.55 13.16 -1.92
C TYR A 13 2.06 12.91 -0.49
N LEU A 14 1.19 12.96 0.52
CA LEU A 14 1.55 12.65 1.92
C LEU A 14 1.86 11.15 2.11
N SER A 15 1.13 10.26 1.43
CA SER A 15 1.45 8.83 1.35
C SER A 15 2.86 8.63 0.78
N LEU A 16 3.21 9.31 -0.31
CA LEU A 16 4.56 9.26 -0.88
C LEU A 16 5.64 9.81 0.08
N VAL A 17 5.35 10.87 0.83
CA VAL A 17 6.28 11.39 1.85
C VAL A 17 6.51 10.35 2.96
N PHE A 18 5.45 9.70 3.47
CA PHE A 18 5.59 8.61 4.43
C PHE A 18 6.38 7.44 3.85
N ALA A 19 6.16 7.06 2.59
CA ALA A 19 6.92 5.99 1.95
C ALA A 19 8.42 6.32 1.83
N MET A 20 8.77 7.54 1.41
CA MET A 20 10.16 7.98 1.30
C MET A 20 10.88 8.04 2.66
N VAL A 21 10.19 8.55 3.70
CA VAL A 21 10.72 8.54 5.07
C VAL A 21 10.86 7.10 5.59
N GLY A 22 9.87 6.24 5.33
CA GLY A 22 9.88 4.84 5.72
C GLY A 22 11.01 4.05 5.06
N ILE A 23 11.25 4.24 3.76
CA ILE A 23 12.39 3.67 3.03
C ILE A 23 13.69 4.08 3.73
N HIS A 24 13.88 5.38 3.98
CA HIS A 24 15.09 5.88 4.65
C HIS A 24 15.29 5.26 6.04
N LEU A 25 14.23 5.18 6.86
CA LEU A 25 14.24 4.55 8.18
C LEU A 25 14.63 3.06 8.11
N SER A 26 14.19 2.32 7.07
CA SER A 26 14.57 0.91 6.89
C SER A 26 16.06 0.73 6.56
N VAL A 27 16.64 1.65 5.77
CA VAL A 27 18.06 1.61 5.38
C VAL A 27 18.99 1.92 6.55
N ILE A 28 18.55 2.74 7.51
CA ILE A 28 19.29 2.99 8.77
C ILE A 28 18.92 2.01 9.91
N GLY A 29 18.20 0.92 9.60
CA GLY A 29 17.89 -0.16 10.56
C GLY A 29 16.78 0.15 11.58
N ILE A 30 16.05 1.26 11.45
CA ILE A 30 14.97 1.65 12.37
C ILE A 30 13.63 1.08 11.86
N TYR A 31 13.52 -0.23 11.92
CA TYR A 31 12.43 -0.99 11.28
C TYR A 31 11.04 -0.68 11.86
N GLN A 32 10.86 -0.54 13.18
CA GLN A 32 9.54 -0.31 13.77
C GLN A 32 8.90 0.99 13.26
N TRP A 33 9.68 2.08 13.21
CA TRP A 33 9.21 3.35 12.67
C TRP A 33 9.00 3.32 11.15
N SER A 34 9.79 2.52 10.42
CA SER A 34 9.54 2.25 9.01
C SER A 34 8.20 1.53 8.78
N PHE A 35 7.87 0.51 9.57
CA PHE A 35 6.57 -0.16 9.51
C PHE A 35 5.40 0.76 9.90
N ILE A 36 5.59 1.67 10.85
CA ILE A 36 4.62 2.73 11.14
C ILE A 36 4.41 3.64 9.91
N CYS A 37 5.48 4.06 9.23
CA CYS A 37 5.35 4.82 7.97
C CYS A 37 4.57 4.06 6.89
N LEU A 38 4.79 2.74 6.73
CA LEU A 38 4.04 1.91 5.79
C LEU A 38 2.54 1.85 6.15
N MET A 39 2.20 1.71 7.44
CA MET A 39 0.81 1.78 7.90
C MET A 39 0.19 3.17 7.68
N MET A 40 0.96 4.25 7.89
CA MET A 40 0.50 5.61 7.59
C MET A 40 0.20 5.84 6.11
N CYS A 41 0.95 5.21 5.19
CA CYS A 41 0.61 5.23 3.75
C CYS A 41 -0.79 4.65 3.49
N GLY A 42 -1.11 3.49 4.09
CA GLY A 42 -2.43 2.85 3.94
C GLY A 42 -3.57 3.64 4.60
N ILE A 43 -3.29 4.40 5.65
CA ILE A 43 -4.23 5.36 6.24
C ILE A 43 -4.47 6.52 5.27
N CYS A 44 -3.42 7.07 4.64
CA CYS A 44 -3.54 8.13 3.64
C CYS A 44 -4.37 7.71 2.42
N ASP A 45 -4.10 6.54 1.81
CA ASP A 45 -4.91 5.92 0.73
C ASP A 45 -6.39 5.83 1.11
N THR A 46 -6.68 5.23 2.27
CA THR A 46 -8.05 5.04 2.74
C THR A 46 -8.83 6.36 2.84
N PHE A 47 -8.14 7.47 3.10
CA PHE A 47 -8.73 8.82 3.16
C PHE A 47 -8.67 9.61 1.85
N ASP A 48 -7.66 9.44 0.99
CA ASP A 48 -7.52 10.23 -0.24
C ASP A 48 -8.72 10.02 -1.17
N GLY A 49 -9.21 8.79 -1.31
CA GLY A 49 -10.41 8.50 -2.05
C GLY A 49 -11.63 9.23 -1.47
N MET A 50 -11.71 9.44 -0.15
CA MET A 50 -12.80 10.21 0.46
C MET A 50 -12.70 11.69 0.12
N VAL A 51 -11.51 12.27 0.17
CA VAL A 51 -11.24 13.68 -0.16
C VAL A 51 -11.37 13.95 -1.66
N ALA A 52 -10.87 13.05 -2.50
CA ALA A 52 -11.04 13.05 -3.95
C ALA A 52 -12.51 13.04 -4.38
N ARG A 53 -13.40 12.46 -3.55
CA ARG A 53 -14.86 12.40 -3.75
C ARG A 53 -15.65 13.55 -3.10
N SER A 54 -15.04 14.39 -2.24
CA SER A 54 -15.74 15.53 -1.63
C SER A 54 -15.76 16.77 -2.53
N LYS A 55 -14.79 16.91 -3.44
CA LYS A 55 -14.74 18.00 -4.42
C LYS A 55 -15.84 17.86 -5.49
N LYS A 56 -16.94 18.59 -5.30
CA LYS A 56 -18.07 18.65 -6.25
C LYS A 56 -17.67 19.17 -7.65
N ASN A 57 -16.76 20.15 -7.70
CA ASN A 57 -16.36 20.83 -8.94
C ASN A 57 -14.94 20.43 -9.34
N ARG A 58 -14.71 19.14 -9.62
CA ARG A 58 -13.43 18.61 -10.14
C ARG A 58 -13.51 18.50 -11.66
N THR A 59 -12.48 18.96 -12.39
CA THR A 59 -12.46 18.77 -13.85
C THR A 59 -12.12 17.33 -14.21
N GLU A 60 -12.50 16.86 -15.41
CA GLU A 60 -12.11 15.53 -15.86
C GLU A 60 -10.59 15.40 -16.03
N GLU A 61 -9.87 16.48 -16.33
CA GLU A 61 -8.40 16.51 -16.33
C GLU A 61 -7.82 16.33 -14.92
N GLU A 62 -8.30 17.08 -13.92
CA GLU A 62 -7.89 16.93 -12.51
C GLU A 62 -8.19 15.51 -11.97
N LYS A 63 -9.22 14.87 -12.51
CA LYS A 63 -9.65 13.51 -12.15
C LYS A 63 -8.77 12.46 -12.82
N LYS A 64 -8.49 12.57 -14.12
CA LYS A 64 -7.54 11.69 -14.83
C LYS A 64 -6.12 11.83 -14.29
N PHE A 65 -5.62 13.04 -14.10
CA PHE A 65 -4.34 13.29 -13.45
C PHE A 65 -4.30 12.68 -12.04
N GLY A 66 -5.38 12.83 -11.27
CA GLY A 66 -5.55 12.20 -9.96
C GLY A 66 -5.31 10.68 -9.99
N ILE A 67 -6.03 9.96 -10.85
CA ILE A 67 -5.92 8.50 -10.98
C ILE A 67 -4.49 8.06 -11.36
N GLN A 68 -3.80 8.83 -12.21
CA GLN A 68 -2.43 8.50 -12.62
C GLN A 68 -1.41 8.78 -11.51
N ILE A 69 -1.51 9.91 -10.79
CA ILE A 69 -0.59 10.22 -9.69
C ILE A 69 -0.81 9.32 -8.48
N ASP A 70 -2.07 8.92 -8.19
CA ASP A 70 -2.44 7.85 -7.25
C ASP A 70 -1.61 6.60 -7.50
N SER A 71 -1.73 6.01 -8.70
CA SER A 71 -1.10 4.73 -9.01
C SER A 71 0.42 4.79 -9.05
N LEU A 72 1.01 5.94 -9.36
CA LEU A 72 2.45 6.15 -9.28
C LEU A 72 2.94 6.24 -7.82
N CYS A 73 2.16 6.87 -6.93
CA CYS A 73 2.45 6.89 -5.50
C CYS A 73 2.21 5.52 -4.84
N ASP A 74 1.11 4.84 -5.16
CA ASP A 74 0.79 3.47 -4.71
C ASP A 74 1.90 2.47 -5.03
N LEU A 75 2.45 2.55 -6.25
CA LEU A 75 3.57 1.69 -6.64
C LEU A 75 4.78 1.87 -5.72
N ILE A 76 5.08 3.11 -5.32
CA ILE A 76 6.18 3.41 -4.41
C ILE A 76 5.81 2.98 -2.98
N SER A 77 4.65 3.40 -2.47
CA SER A 77 4.21 3.16 -1.08
C SER A 77 3.92 1.68 -0.77
N PHE A 78 3.38 0.92 -1.71
CA PHE A 78 2.86 -0.43 -1.48
C PHE A 78 3.53 -1.53 -2.30
N GLY A 79 4.24 -1.18 -3.37
CA GLY A 79 5.07 -2.11 -4.16
C GLY A 79 6.55 -2.03 -3.75
N VAL A 80 7.20 -0.92 -4.08
CA VAL A 80 8.66 -0.74 -3.93
C VAL A 80 9.09 -0.67 -2.47
N PHE A 81 8.40 0.11 -1.64
CA PHE A 81 8.76 0.29 -0.23
C PHE A 81 8.74 -1.04 0.56
N PRO A 82 7.69 -1.89 0.50
CA PRO A 82 7.72 -3.19 1.17
C PRO A 82 8.79 -4.15 0.67
N ALA A 83 9.16 -4.10 -0.62
CA ALA A 83 10.28 -4.89 -1.14
C ALA A 83 11.62 -4.45 -0.54
N ILE A 84 11.89 -3.14 -0.47
CA ILE A 84 13.10 -2.59 0.18
C ILE A 84 13.12 -2.93 1.68
N LEU A 85 11.96 -2.92 2.35
CA LEU A 85 11.82 -3.37 3.73
C LEU A 85 12.18 -4.86 3.89
N GLY A 86 11.71 -5.71 2.98
CA GLY A 86 12.06 -7.13 2.92
C GLY A 86 13.56 -7.35 2.82
N TYR A 87 14.21 -6.77 1.81
CA TYR A 87 15.65 -6.83 1.63
C TYR A 87 16.41 -6.38 2.90
N ASN A 88 16.05 -5.23 3.46
CA ASN A 88 16.70 -4.68 4.65
C ASN A 88 16.43 -5.49 5.93
N LEU A 89 15.39 -6.34 5.99
CA LEU A 89 15.14 -7.31 7.06
C LEU A 89 15.96 -8.60 6.92
N GLY A 90 16.73 -8.77 5.84
CA GLY A 90 17.60 -9.93 5.61
C GLY A 90 17.24 -10.78 4.38
N LEU A 91 16.28 -10.37 3.55
CA LEU A 91 15.87 -11.09 2.34
C LEU A 91 16.86 -10.92 1.16
N SER A 92 18.15 -11.07 1.43
CA SER A 92 19.26 -10.77 0.50
C SER A 92 19.65 -11.89 -0.47
N SER A 93 18.94 -13.03 -0.47
CA SER A 93 19.25 -14.17 -1.34
C SER A 93 18.71 -13.96 -2.77
N VAL A 94 19.30 -14.63 -3.76
CA VAL A 94 18.82 -14.59 -5.16
C VAL A 94 17.37 -15.09 -5.29
N GLY A 95 16.96 -16.06 -4.46
CA GLY A 95 15.57 -16.54 -4.41
C GLY A 95 14.61 -15.51 -3.81
N TRP A 96 15.07 -14.70 -2.85
CA TRP A 96 14.30 -13.61 -2.28
C TRP A 96 14.17 -12.43 -3.24
N LEU A 97 15.26 -12.03 -3.90
CA LEU A 97 15.26 -11.02 -4.95
C LEU A 97 14.26 -11.37 -6.08
N ALA A 98 14.15 -12.64 -6.45
CA ALA A 98 13.15 -13.10 -7.41
C ALA A 98 11.71 -12.89 -6.90
N ILE A 99 11.45 -13.12 -5.61
CA ILE A 99 10.15 -12.88 -4.97
C ILE A 99 9.83 -11.38 -4.91
N GLU A 100 10.80 -10.53 -4.57
CA GLU A 100 10.66 -9.07 -4.56
C GLU A 100 10.34 -8.52 -5.96
N ILE A 101 11.06 -8.98 -7.00
CA ILE A 101 10.80 -8.61 -8.39
C ILE A 101 9.38 -9.04 -8.81
N LEU A 102 8.97 -10.27 -8.49
CA LEU A 102 7.62 -10.77 -8.79
C LEU A 102 6.53 -9.99 -8.05
N TYR A 103 6.77 -9.61 -6.79
CA TYR A 103 5.84 -8.81 -5.97
C TYR A 103 5.65 -7.41 -6.56
N VAL A 104 6.73 -6.69 -6.87
CA VAL A 104 6.67 -5.36 -7.47
C VAL A 104 6.03 -5.41 -8.86
N LEU A 105 6.39 -6.41 -9.68
CA LEU A 105 5.79 -6.61 -11.01
C LEU A 105 4.27 -6.88 -10.92
N ALA A 106 3.85 -7.71 -9.97
CA ALA A 106 2.42 -7.97 -9.73
C ALA A 106 1.67 -6.70 -9.28
N ALA A 107 2.28 -5.86 -8.45
CA ALA A 107 1.71 -4.57 -8.06
C ALA A 107 1.55 -3.62 -9.28
N VAL A 108 2.57 -3.49 -10.13
CA VAL A 108 2.52 -2.71 -11.38
C VAL A 108 1.37 -3.19 -12.28
N ILE A 109 1.31 -4.50 -12.55
CA ILE A 109 0.28 -5.10 -13.41
C ILE A 109 -1.12 -4.83 -12.83
N ARG A 110 -1.29 -5.01 -11.51
CA ARG A 110 -2.59 -4.85 -10.85
C ARG A 110 -3.04 -3.38 -10.75
N LEU A 111 -2.12 -2.42 -10.69
CA LEU A 111 -2.43 -0.99 -10.79
C LEU A 111 -2.82 -0.60 -12.22
N ALA A 112 -2.01 -0.99 -13.22
CA ALA A 112 -2.29 -0.71 -14.63
C ALA A 112 -3.64 -1.29 -15.09
N TYR A 113 -3.94 -2.54 -14.74
CA TYR A 113 -5.22 -3.19 -15.05
C TYR A 113 -6.41 -2.50 -14.35
N PHE A 114 -6.21 -1.95 -13.14
CA PHE A 114 -7.25 -1.20 -12.45
C PHE A 114 -7.58 0.11 -13.15
N ASN A 115 -6.58 0.87 -13.56
CA ASN A 115 -6.78 2.16 -14.22
C ASN A 115 -7.49 2.00 -15.57
N VAL A 116 -7.07 1.03 -16.39
CA VAL A 116 -7.76 0.72 -17.66
C VAL A 116 -9.20 0.28 -17.40
N THR A 117 -9.44 -0.67 -16.49
CA THR A 117 -10.83 -1.15 -16.24
C THR A 117 -11.72 -0.09 -15.58
N GLU A 118 -11.18 0.81 -14.77
CA GLU A 118 -11.96 1.90 -14.16
C GLU A 118 -12.17 3.08 -15.12
N GLU A 119 -11.32 3.30 -16.15
CA GLU A 119 -11.59 4.23 -17.25
C GLU A 119 -12.67 3.69 -18.21
N THR A 120 -12.54 2.45 -18.70
CA THR A 120 -13.58 1.82 -19.55
C THR A 120 -14.93 1.75 -18.82
N ARG A 121 -14.94 1.40 -17.53
CA ARG A 121 -16.18 1.35 -16.73
C ARG A 121 -16.81 2.73 -16.55
N GLN A 122 -16.02 3.78 -16.36
CA GLN A 122 -16.54 5.16 -16.22
C GLN A 122 -17.13 5.72 -17.51
N GLN A 123 -16.71 5.22 -18.68
CA GLN A 123 -17.35 5.52 -19.97
C GLN A 123 -18.71 4.81 -20.13
N GLN A 124 -18.92 3.69 -19.42
CA GLN A 124 -20.12 2.85 -19.55
C GLN A 124 -21.18 3.07 -18.45
N THR A 125 -20.77 3.37 -17.21
CA THR A 125 -21.72 3.50 -16.08
C THR A 125 -21.20 4.36 -14.92
N THR A 126 -22.11 5.14 -14.34
CA THR A 126 -21.90 5.96 -13.14
C THR A 126 -22.05 5.18 -11.83
N GLU A 127 -22.40 3.89 -11.86
CA GLU A 127 -22.56 3.07 -10.66
C GLU A 127 -21.26 2.87 -9.86
N LYS A 128 -21.41 2.57 -8.56
CA LYS A 128 -20.29 2.40 -7.62
C LYS A 128 -19.98 0.91 -7.42
N ARG A 129 -18.78 0.45 -7.79
CA ARG A 129 -18.30 -0.94 -7.51
C ARG A 129 -18.52 -1.32 -6.03
N LYS A 130 -19.29 -2.39 -5.78
CA LYS A 130 -19.50 -3.00 -4.45
C LYS A 130 -18.32 -3.91 -4.00
N TYR A 131 -17.55 -4.43 -4.96
CA TYR A 131 -16.40 -5.33 -4.78
C TYR A 131 -15.18 -4.81 -5.53
N TYR A 132 -13.98 -5.23 -5.12
CA TYR A 132 -12.77 -5.18 -5.94
C TYR A 132 -12.57 -6.52 -6.67
N GLN A 133 -11.73 -6.51 -7.70
CA GLN A 133 -11.32 -7.70 -8.46
C GLN A 133 -9.82 -7.87 -8.25
N GLY A 134 -9.40 -9.02 -7.73
CA GLY A 134 -8.07 -9.19 -7.13
C GLY A 134 -7.85 -8.33 -5.87
N LEU A 135 -6.79 -8.62 -5.13
CA LEU A 135 -6.45 -7.91 -3.90
C LEU A 135 -5.92 -6.48 -4.20
N PRO A 136 -6.39 -5.43 -3.49
CA PRO A 136 -5.81 -4.09 -3.63
C PRO A 136 -4.37 -4.03 -3.09
N VAL A 137 -3.48 -3.29 -3.78
CA VAL A 137 -2.06 -3.18 -3.37
C VAL A 137 -1.90 -2.59 -1.97
N THR A 138 -2.80 -1.68 -1.60
CA THR A 138 -2.85 -0.97 -0.31
C THR A 138 -3.03 -1.90 0.90
N THR A 139 -3.42 -3.16 0.69
CA THR A 139 -3.48 -4.19 1.74
C THR A 139 -2.12 -4.65 2.24
N SER A 140 -1.03 -4.40 1.50
CA SER A 140 0.34 -4.68 1.96
C SER A 140 0.69 -3.90 3.23
N ALA A 141 0.15 -2.68 3.36
CA ALA A 141 0.23 -1.85 4.56
C ALA A 141 -0.56 -2.37 5.78
N PHE A 142 -1.22 -3.52 5.66
CA PHE A 142 -1.72 -4.29 6.80
C PHE A 142 -1.01 -5.65 6.91
N ILE A 143 -0.91 -6.41 5.82
CA ILE A 143 -0.41 -7.79 5.82
C ILE A 143 1.07 -7.86 6.27
N LEU A 144 1.91 -6.94 5.78
CA LEU A 144 3.36 -6.98 6.01
C LEU A 144 3.78 -6.36 7.36
N PRO A 145 3.18 -5.25 7.84
CA PRO A 145 3.30 -4.85 9.24
C PRO A 145 2.74 -5.89 10.23
N PHE A 146 1.68 -6.61 9.87
CA PHE A 146 1.15 -7.70 10.73
C PHE A 146 2.15 -8.86 10.87
N ALA A 147 2.88 -9.21 9.81
CA ALA A 147 3.99 -10.15 9.90
C ALA A 147 5.07 -9.64 10.87
N PHE A 148 5.47 -8.37 10.74
CA PHE A 148 6.48 -7.73 11.60
C PHE A 148 6.07 -7.67 13.09
N ALA A 149 4.79 -7.45 13.39
CA ALA A 149 4.25 -7.44 14.76
C ALA A 149 4.39 -8.79 15.49
N LEU A 150 4.57 -9.90 14.77
CA LEU A 150 4.76 -11.25 15.34
C LEU A 150 6.22 -11.57 15.70
N ARG A 151 7.17 -10.65 15.49
CA ARG A 151 8.62 -10.83 15.72
C ARG A 151 9.03 -11.31 17.12
N TYR A 152 8.23 -11.01 18.15
CA TYR A 152 8.48 -11.43 19.54
C TYR A 152 7.90 -12.82 19.87
N VAL A 153 7.20 -13.46 18.92
CA VAL A 153 6.47 -14.72 19.11
C VAL A 153 6.95 -15.81 18.12
N ILE A 154 7.44 -15.42 16.94
CA ILE A 154 7.78 -16.33 15.84
C ILE A 154 9.26 -16.22 15.47
N PHE A 155 9.98 -17.34 15.47
CA PHE A 155 11.31 -17.48 14.88
C PHE A 155 11.20 -17.62 13.35
N GLY A 156 12.14 -17.02 12.59
CA GLY A 156 12.09 -17.01 11.12
C GLY A 156 11.17 -15.93 10.54
N LEU A 157 11.21 -14.73 11.13
CA LEU A 157 10.41 -13.56 10.70
C LEU A 157 10.63 -13.20 9.23
N ASP A 158 11.87 -13.32 8.77
CA ASP A 158 12.30 -13.17 7.39
C ASP A 158 11.55 -14.15 6.46
N TYR A 159 11.58 -15.45 6.76
CA TYR A 159 10.84 -16.46 5.99
C TYR A 159 9.33 -16.19 5.98
N LEU A 160 8.75 -15.76 7.12
CA LEU A 160 7.34 -15.37 7.21
C LEU A 160 7.03 -14.16 6.31
N TYR A 161 7.86 -13.12 6.37
CA TYR A 161 7.70 -11.89 5.58
C TYR A 161 7.80 -12.15 4.08
N GLY A 162 8.85 -12.86 3.65
CA GLY A 162 9.06 -13.20 2.24
C GLY A 162 7.97 -14.12 1.68
N THR A 163 7.48 -15.07 2.50
CA THR A 163 6.35 -15.95 2.12
C THR A 163 5.04 -15.15 1.98
N LEU A 164 4.75 -14.25 2.92
CA LEU A 164 3.57 -13.39 2.85
C LEU A 164 3.66 -12.37 1.70
N MET A 165 4.85 -11.87 1.38
CA MET A 165 5.10 -11.03 0.21
C MET A 165 4.81 -11.79 -1.10
N LEU A 166 5.31 -13.03 -1.26
CA LEU A 166 4.99 -13.89 -2.40
C LEU A 166 3.48 -14.16 -2.54
N ILE A 167 2.82 -14.55 -1.44
CA ILE A 167 1.37 -14.80 -1.42
C ILE A 167 0.60 -13.53 -1.80
N THR A 168 0.98 -12.37 -1.25
CA THR A 168 0.32 -11.09 -1.52
C THR A 168 0.49 -10.67 -2.98
N GLY A 169 1.68 -10.86 -3.57
CA GLY A 169 1.94 -10.63 -4.99
C GLY A 169 1.08 -11.50 -5.90
N ILE A 170 0.94 -12.79 -5.59
CA ILE A 170 0.02 -13.69 -6.31
C ILE A 170 -1.43 -13.19 -6.19
N LEU A 171 -1.88 -12.82 -4.99
CA LEU A 171 -3.23 -12.33 -4.75
C LEU A 171 -3.54 -10.96 -5.39
N PHE A 172 -2.52 -10.16 -5.75
CA PHE A 172 -2.74 -8.96 -6.57
C PHE A 172 -3.24 -9.33 -7.98
N VAL A 173 -2.70 -10.38 -8.61
CA VAL A 173 -3.00 -10.73 -10.01
C VAL A 173 -4.06 -11.82 -10.21
N VAL A 174 -4.38 -12.62 -9.18
CA VAL A 174 -5.46 -13.62 -9.24
C VAL A 174 -6.84 -12.95 -9.29
N ASP A 175 -7.72 -13.41 -10.18
CA ASP A 175 -9.11 -12.92 -10.25
C ASP A 175 -9.99 -13.56 -9.16
N PHE A 176 -10.26 -12.78 -8.11
CA PHE A 176 -11.28 -13.08 -7.12
C PHE A 176 -11.97 -11.80 -6.61
N LYS A 177 -13.20 -11.95 -6.09
CA LYS A 177 -14.05 -10.82 -5.68
C LYS A 177 -13.81 -10.46 -4.22
N VAL A 178 -12.94 -9.49 -3.98
CA VAL A 178 -12.67 -8.96 -2.63
C VAL A 178 -13.81 -8.00 -2.21
N PRO A 179 -14.51 -8.26 -1.08
CA PRO A 179 -15.50 -7.33 -0.55
C PRO A 179 -14.82 -6.04 -0.08
N LYS A 180 -15.44 -4.88 -0.31
CA LYS A 180 -14.86 -3.61 0.14
C LYS A 180 -14.81 -3.54 1.66
N LEU A 181 -13.60 -3.67 2.21
CA LEU A 181 -13.26 -3.39 3.60
C LEU A 181 -13.46 -1.89 3.88
N LYS A 182 -14.72 -1.51 4.16
CA LYS A 182 -15.07 -0.22 4.79
C LYS A 182 -14.41 -0.12 6.18
N GLY A 183 -14.65 0.96 6.92
CA GLY A 183 -13.95 1.37 8.16
C GLY A 183 -13.53 0.32 9.20
N LYS A 184 -14.07 -0.90 9.22
CA LYS A 184 -13.44 -2.07 9.88
C LYS A 184 -11.96 -2.26 9.49
N GLY A 185 -11.59 -2.07 8.22
CA GLY A 185 -10.20 -2.16 7.75
C GLY A 185 -9.32 -1.06 8.36
N LEU A 186 -9.81 0.18 8.36
CA LEU A 186 -9.12 1.32 9.01
C LEU A 186 -9.00 1.14 10.53
N ILE A 187 -10.00 0.55 11.18
CA ILE A 187 -9.94 0.19 12.61
C ILE A 187 -8.87 -0.89 12.85
N ALA A 188 -8.81 -1.94 12.01
CA ALA A 188 -7.79 -2.98 12.12
C ALA A 188 -6.37 -2.43 11.92
N LEU A 189 -6.19 -1.52 10.95
CA LEU A 189 -4.93 -0.81 10.71
C LEU A 189 -4.55 0.11 11.88
N GLY A 190 -5.50 0.85 12.45
CA GLY A 190 -5.30 1.67 13.65
C GLY A 190 -4.93 0.85 14.89
N VAL A 191 -5.54 -0.32 15.08
CA VAL A 191 -5.16 -1.28 16.14
C VAL A 191 -3.73 -1.78 15.92
N LEU A 192 -3.34 -2.08 14.69
CA LEU A 192 -1.98 -2.55 14.37
C LEU A 192 -0.91 -1.46 14.63
N VAL A 193 -1.21 -0.19 14.32
CA VAL A 193 -0.37 0.95 14.71
C VAL A 193 -0.22 1.06 16.23
N VAL A 194 -1.31 0.88 16.99
CA VAL A 194 -1.25 0.89 18.47
C VAL A 194 -0.43 -0.29 19.01
N VAL A 195 -0.55 -1.49 18.42
CA VAL A 195 0.27 -2.66 18.77
C VAL A 195 1.77 -2.38 18.56
N GLU A 196 2.15 -1.83 17.41
CA GLU A 196 3.55 -1.46 17.15
C GLU A 196 4.07 -0.36 18.09
N LEU A 197 3.25 0.66 18.39
CA LEU A 197 3.64 1.70 19.36
C LEU A 197 3.83 1.13 20.78
N VAL A 198 2.99 0.19 21.22
CA VAL A 198 3.18 -0.52 22.50
C VAL A 198 4.44 -1.40 22.44
N GLN A 199 4.68 -2.09 21.33
CA GLN A 199 5.90 -2.91 21.15
C GLN A 199 7.18 -2.07 21.13
N ILE A 200 7.17 -0.84 20.58
CA ILE A 200 8.28 0.10 20.72
C ILE A 200 8.46 0.43 22.21
N LEU A 201 7.40 0.84 22.92
CA LEU A 201 7.49 1.24 24.33
C LEU A 201 7.89 0.10 25.30
N CYS A 202 7.64 -1.16 24.94
CA CYS A 202 8.00 -2.32 25.76
C CYS A 202 9.35 -2.97 25.40
N PHE A 203 9.94 -2.64 24.25
CA PHE A 203 11.15 -3.30 23.73
C PHE A 203 12.16 -2.33 23.07
N SER A 204 12.21 -1.07 23.52
CA SER A 204 13.28 -0.10 23.21
C SER A 204 14.28 0.03 24.36
#